data_AF-A0A915N751-F1
#
_entry.id   AF-A0A915N751-F1
#
_cell.length_a   1.000
_cell.length_b   1.000
_cell.length_c   1.000
_cell.angle_alpha   90.00
_cell.angle_beta   90.00
_cell.angle_gamma   90.00
#
_symmetry.space_group_name_H-M   'P 1'
#
loop_
_entity.id
_entity.type
_entity.pdbx_description
1 polymer ?
#
loop_
_entity_poly.entity_id
_entity_poly.type
_entity_poly.pdbx_seq_one_letter_code
_entity_poly.pdbx_strand_id
1 'polypeptide(L)'
;MSIAWFDAFRENGAPTWYGDNTPTPVLFDLGLAILVWLFATPTIAFILILPGIRRLRALSTFCFLFSMSIGASIGDPQEQLFPLNTTETRQINRELKLPQIAESDISKLLFGNSLNNTNLTLFQTQQIEEEFYSQNSKLIYNERFEFDDVSGMEVGEVLQKGLPFPILRVMEYLSVDRTGFLWGKQYRLAGYYTMAALWLAFALWLLQLIFLCAVPSKFGQISLFCGLTSLFADCVYAWANK
;
A
#
# COMPACT_ATOMS: atom_id res chain seq x y z
N MET A 1 5.36 -24.87 41.41
CA MET A 1 5.26 -24.32 40.04
C MET A 1 3.83 -23.93 39.81
N SER A 2 3.55 -22.63 39.62
CA SER A 2 2.21 -22.15 39.28
C SER A 2 1.92 -22.49 37.82
N ILE A 3 0.86 -23.27 37.59
CA ILE A 3 0.33 -23.56 36.25
C ILE A 3 0.02 -22.22 35.57
N ALA A 4 0.74 -21.92 34.50
CA ALA A 4 0.42 -20.79 33.63
C ALA A 4 -0.82 -21.16 32.80
N TRP A 5 -1.66 -20.18 32.47
CA TRP A 5 -2.88 -20.37 31.68
C TRP A 5 -2.63 -21.08 30.33
N PHE A 6 -1.43 -20.95 29.77
CA PHE A 6 -0.99 -21.62 28.54
C PHE A 6 -0.61 -23.11 28.68
N ASP A 7 -0.63 -23.66 29.91
CA ASP A 7 -0.40 -25.08 30.18
C ASP A 7 -1.70 -25.88 30.38
N ALA A 8 -2.86 -25.21 30.44
CA ALA A 8 -4.14 -25.90 30.45
C ALA A 8 -4.27 -26.70 29.15
N PHE A 9 -4.48 -28.02 29.25
CA PHE A 9 -4.58 -29.00 28.15
C PHE A 9 -3.25 -29.51 27.55
N ARG A 10 -2.09 -29.20 28.12
CA ARG A 10 -0.82 -29.85 27.75
C ARG A 10 -0.58 -31.07 28.62
N GLU A 11 -0.60 -32.26 28.00
CA GLU A 11 -0.43 -33.52 28.72
C GLU A 11 1.00 -33.76 29.23
N ASN A 12 2.02 -33.13 28.62
CA ASN A 12 3.44 -33.42 28.91
C ASN A 12 4.33 -32.21 29.24
N GLY A 13 3.79 -30.99 29.38
CA GLY A 13 4.59 -29.79 29.73
C GLY A 13 5.83 -29.52 28.84
N ALA A 14 5.90 -30.16 27.67
CA ALA A 14 7.05 -30.09 26.78
C ALA A 14 7.06 -28.75 26.04
N PRO A 15 8.25 -28.20 25.71
CA PRO A 15 8.35 -26.99 24.90
C PRO A 15 7.62 -27.18 23.55
N THR A 16 7.12 -26.08 22.96
CA THR A 16 6.53 -26.12 21.62
C THR A 16 7.52 -26.76 20.64
N TRP A 17 7.06 -27.73 19.84
CA TRP A 17 7.88 -28.33 18.76
C TRP A 17 8.08 -27.42 17.55
N TYR A 18 7.40 -26.29 17.50
CA TYR A 18 7.83 -25.18 16.67
C TYR A 18 9.11 -24.63 17.31
N GLY A 19 10.26 -24.73 16.62
CA GLY A 19 11.51 -24.13 17.06
C GLY A 19 11.39 -22.61 17.18
N ASP A 20 12.52 -21.89 17.30
CA ASP A 20 12.59 -20.43 17.13
C ASP A 20 12.32 -20.06 15.65
N ASN A 21 11.18 -20.48 15.14
CA ASN A 21 10.65 -20.16 13.84
C ASN A 21 10.12 -18.73 14.00
N THR A 22 10.97 -17.77 13.67
CA THR A 22 10.51 -16.44 13.25
C THR A 22 9.32 -16.66 12.31
N PRO A 23 8.12 -16.12 12.63
CA PRO A 23 6.98 -16.21 11.73
C PRO A 23 7.44 -15.85 10.33
N THR A 24 7.14 -16.69 9.34
CA THR A 24 7.53 -16.40 7.95
C THR A 24 6.98 -15.03 7.60
N PRO A 25 7.84 -14.03 7.31
CA PRO A 25 7.37 -12.68 7.05
C PRO A 25 6.46 -12.71 5.83
N VAL A 26 5.42 -11.90 5.85
CA VAL A 26 4.52 -11.73 4.70
C VAL A 26 5.35 -11.15 3.55
N LEU A 27 5.51 -11.94 2.49
CA LEU A 27 6.36 -11.61 1.32
C LEU A 27 5.68 -10.64 0.35
N PHE A 28 4.34 -10.55 0.38
CA PHE A 28 3.54 -9.79 -0.57
C PHE A 28 2.41 -9.06 0.13
N ASP A 29 2.04 -7.88 -0.39
CA ASP A 29 0.88 -7.16 0.12
C ASP A 29 -0.39 -7.99 -0.09
N LEU A 30 -1.06 -8.31 1.02
CA LEU A 30 -2.25 -9.16 1.00
C LEU A 30 -3.43 -8.44 0.34
N GLY A 31 -3.54 -7.11 0.49
CA GLY A 31 -4.60 -6.33 -0.14
C GLY A 31 -4.51 -6.42 -1.66
N LEU A 32 -3.34 -6.12 -2.22
CA LEU A 32 -3.06 -6.23 -3.64
C LEU A 32 -3.29 -7.65 -4.15
N ALA A 33 -2.84 -8.66 -3.42
CA ALA A 33 -3.09 -10.05 -3.80
C ALA A 33 -4.58 -10.37 -3.88
N ILE A 34 -5.36 -9.96 -2.87
CA ILE A 34 -6.82 -10.13 -2.85
C ILE A 34 -7.46 -9.39 -4.03
N LEU A 35 -7.05 -8.16 -4.32
CA LEU A 35 -7.56 -7.37 -5.44
C LEU A 35 -7.27 -8.05 -6.78
N VAL A 36 -6.03 -8.52 -7.00
CA VAL A 36 -5.66 -9.23 -8.23
C VAL A 36 -6.53 -10.48 -8.41
N TRP A 37 -6.76 -11.25 -7.35
CA TRP A 37 -7.64 -12.42 -7.39
C TRP A 37 -9.11 -12.05 -7.63
N LEU A 38 -9.58 -10.95 -7.06
CA LEU A 38 -10.94 -10.44 -7.25
C LEU A 38 -11.24 -10.13 -8.73
N PHE A 39 -10.27 -9.60 -9.48
CA PHE A 39 -10.42 -9.34 -10.93
C PHE A 39 -10.02 -10.53 -11.82
N ALA A 40 -9.07 -11.37 -11.38
CA ALA A 40 -8.65 -12.56 -12.13
C ALA A 40 -9.74 -13.63 -12.18
N THR A 41 -10.48 -13.84 -11.08
CA THR A 41 -11.54 -14.86 -11.02
C THR A 41 -12.67 -14.65 -12.05
N PRO A 42 -13.30 -13.47 -12.19
CA PRO A 42 -14.34 -13.26 -13.20
C PRO A 42 -13.79 -13.25 -14.63
N THR A 43 -12.54 -12.83 -14.84
CA THR A 43 -11.91 -12.85 -16.17
C THR A 43 -11.63 -14.27 -16.65
N ILE A 44 -11.12 -15.14 -15.78
CA ILE A 44 -10.94 -16.57 -16.07
C ILE A 44 -12.30 -17.24 -16.32
N ALA A 45 -13.30 -16.96 -15.48
CA ALA A 45 -14.65 -17.49 -15.66
C ALA A 45 -15.26 -17.08 -17.01
N PHE A 46 -15.06 -15.83 -17.42
CA PHE A 46 -15.53 -15.34 -18.72
C PHE A 46 -14.81 -16.01 -19.90
N ILE A 47 -13.50 -16.25 -19.81
CA ILE A 47 -12.73 -16.97 -20.84
C ILE A 47 -13.24 -18.41 -21.00
N LEU A 48 -13.62 -19.09 -19.91
CA LEU A 48 -14.18 -20.44 -19.97
C LEU A 48 -15.55 -20.51 -20.67
N ILE A 49 -16.37 -19.46 -20.52
CA ILE A 49 -17.71 -19.37 -21.14
C ILE A 49 -17.63 -18.97 -22.63
N LEU A 50 -16.50 -18.39 -23.06
CA LEU A 50 -16.26 -17.82 -24.38
C LEU A 50 -16.63 -18.75 -25.56
N PRO A 51 -16.34 -20.08 -25.54
CA PRO A 51 -16.74 -21.00 -26.63
C PRO A 51 -18.25 -21.06 -26.86
N GLY A 52 -19.07 -20.76 -25.85
CA GLY A 52 -20.53 -20.81 -25.90
C GLY A 52 -21.18 -19.60 -26.59
N ILE A 53 -20.46 -18.51 -26.82
CA ILE A 53 -21.02 -17.28 -27.42
C ILE A 53 -21.17 -17.47 -28.93
N ARG A 54 -22.37 -17.30 -29.50
CA ARG A 54 -22.61 -17.57 -30.94
C ARG A 54 -22.39 -16.39 -31.89
N ARG A 55 -22.56 -15.14 -31.43
CA ARG A 55 -22.48 -13.91 -32.25
C ARG A 55 -21.75 -12.81 -31.48
N LEU A 56 -21.00 -11.94 -32.18
CA LEU A 56 -20.27 -10.79 -31.61
C LEU A 56 -19.23 -11.14 -30.52
N ARG A 57 -18.58 -12.32 -30.63
CA ARG A 57 -17.57 -12.81 -29.68
C ARG A 57 -16.51 -11.76 -29.34
N ALA A 58 -15.87 -11.20 -30.37
CA ALA A 58 -14.78 -10.24 -30.21
C ALA A 58 -15.20 -8.94 -29.50
N LEU A 59 -16.41 -8.44 -29.78
CA LEU A 59 -16.90 -7.20 -29.19
C LEU A 59 -17.28 -7.39 -27.72
N SER A 60 -17.96 -8.50 -27.40
CA SER A 60 -18.29 -8.86 -26.01
C SER A 60 -17.02 -9.08 -25.18
N THR A 61 -16.03 -9.81 -25.73
CA THR A 61 -14.76 -10.04 -25.05
C THR A 61 -13.99 -8.75 -24.83
N PHE A 62 -13.95 -7.88 -25.84
CA PHE A 62 -13.28 -6.59 -25.72
C PHE A 62 -13.94 -5.69 -24.65
N CYS A 63 -15.27 -5.54 -24.68
CA CYS A 63 -15.98 -4.70 -23.70
C CYS A 63 -15.81 -5.21 -22.26
N PHE A 64 -15.88 -6.53 -22.05
CA PHE A 64 -15.73 -7.11 -20.73
C PHE A 64 -14.29 -6.99 -20.21
N LEU A 65 -13.29 -7.34 -21.02
CA LEU A 65 -11.89 -7.21 -20.63
C LEU A 65 -11.52 -5.74 -20.37
N PHE A 66 -11.99 -4.82 -21.22
CA PHE A 66 -11.78 -3.39 -21.03
C PHE A 66 -12.39 -2.89 -19.72
N SER A 67 -13.62 -3.29 -19.40
CA SER A 67 -14.26 -2.92 -18.14
C SER A 67 -13.53 -3.52 -16.93
N MET A 68 -13.05 -4.76 -17.01
CA MET A 68 -12.26 -5.37 -15.94
C MET A 68 -10.90 -4.72 -15.77
N SER A 69 -10.23 -4.31 -16.85
CA SER A 69 -8.99 -3.54 -16.77
C SER A 69 -9.19 -2.19 -16.07
N ILE A 70 -10.25 -1.45 -16.41
CA ILE A 70 -10.59 -0.19 -15.72
C ILE A 70 -10.85 -0.45 -14.23
N GLY A 71 -11.62 -1.49 -13.92
CA GLY A 71 -11.92 -1.88 -12.55
C GLY A 71 -10.65 -2.21 -11.76
N ALA A 72 -9.75 -3.00 -12.34
CA ALA A 72 -8.48 -3.35 -11.72
C ALA A 72 -7.57 -2.13 -11.50
N SER A 73 -7.63 -1.13 -12.39
CA SER A 73 -6.89 0.12 -12.21
C SER A 73 -7.46 0.99 -11.08
N ILE A 74 -8.78 1.02 -10.86
CA ILE A 74 -9.44 1.87 -9.86
C ILE A 74 -9.62 1.16 -8.50
N GLY A 75 -9.72 -0.17 -8.51
CA GLY A 75 -10.34 -1.00 -7.46
C GLY A 75 -9.73 -0.94 -6.06
N ASP A 76 -8.56 -0.33 -5.89
CA ASP A 76 -8.09 0.05 -4.56
C ASP A 76 -7.32 1.38 -4.61
N PRO A 77 -7.98 2.51 -4.32
CA PRO A 77 -7.32 3.80 -4.20
C PRO A 77 -6.40 3.89 -2.96
N GLN A 78 -6.54 3.02 -1.97
CA GLN A 78 -5.69 3.04 -0.76
C GLN A 78 -4.34 2.36 -0.98
N GLU A 79 -4.30 1.37 -1.87
CA GLU A 79 -3.10 0.60 -2.23
C GLU A 79 -2.49 0.97 -3.58
N GLN A 80 -3.01 2.00 -4.26
CA GLN A 80 -2.31 2.63 -5.38
C GLN A 80 -0.99 3.22 -4.87
N LEU A 81 0.02 2.37 -4.86
CA LEU A 81 1.41 2.68 -4.68
C LEU A 81 1.77 3.61 -5.84
N PHE A 82 1.72 4.93 -5.64
CA PHE A 82 2.31 5.87 -6.58
C PHE A 82 3.82 5.57 -6.58
N PRO A 83 4.35 4.95 -7.63
CA PRO A 83 5.75 4.61 -7.67
C PRO A 83 6.46 5.84 -8.19
N LEU A 84 6.97 6.69 -7.31
CA LEU A 84 8.21 7.46 -7.53
C LEU A 84 8.41 8.44 -6.38
N ASN A 85 9.23 8.05 -5.44
CA ASN A 85 10.58 8.61 -5.34
C ASN A 85 11.31 7.78 -4.29
N THR A 86 12.01 6.73 -4.73
CA THR A 86 13.06 6.15 -3.90
C THR A 86 14.16 7.20 -3.79
N THR A 87 13.99 8.19 -2.90
CA THR A 87 15.10 9.01 -2.47
C THR A 87 15.98 8.09 -1.64
N GLU A 88 17.04 7.57 -2.24
CA GLU A 88 18.13 6.97 -1.48
C GLU A 88 18.77 8.08 -0.65
N THR A 89 18.28 8.30 0.58
CA THR A 89 19.00 9.15 1.52
C THR A 89 20.19 8.35 2.03
N ARG A 90 21.35 8.55 1.40
CA ARG A 90 22.63 8.12 1.96
C ARG A 90 22.87 8.89 3.27
N GLN A 91 22.86 8.13 4.36
CA GLN A 91 23.41 8.45 5.68
C GLN A 91 22.76 9.62 6.43
N ILE A 92 22.02 9.29 7.50
CA ILE A 92 21.85 10.19 8.66
C ILE A 92 22.67 9.57 9.79
N ASN A 93 23.97 9.83 9.80
CA ASN A 93 24.80 9.63 10.97
C ASN A 93 24.52 10.81 11.91
N ARG A 94 23.70 10.60 12.94
CA ARG A 94 23.72 11.51 14.09
C ARG A 94 23.60 10.73 15.39
N GLU A 95 24.65 10.91 16.18
CA GLU A 95 24.93 10.39 17.50
C GLU A 95 23.74 10.57 18.45
N LEU A 96 23.07 9.49 18.81
CA LEU A 96 22.34 9.41 20.06
C LEU A 96 22.64 8.04 20.68
N LYS A 97 23.49 8.05 21.72
CA LYS A 97 23.85 6.86 22.50
C LYS A 97 22.60 6.28 23.17
N LEU A 98 21.94 5.34 22.49
CA LEU A 98 21.07 4.33 23.11
C LEU A 98 21.83 3.00 23.11
N PRO A 99 21.87 2.23 24.21
CA PRO A 99 22.96 1.28 24.47
C PRO A 99 22.87 -0.04 23.68
N GLN A 100 21.95 -0.19 22.73
CA GLN A 100 21.63 -1.48 22.10
C GLN A 100 21.66 -1.49 20.58
N ILE A 101 21.96 -0.38 19.90
CA ILE A 101 22.09 -0.35 18.45
C ILE A 101 23.44 0.28 18.13
N ALA A 102 24.40 -0.56 17.74
CA ALA A 102 25.72 -0.12 17.33
C ALA A 102 25.62 0.87 16.16
N GLU A 103 26.30 1.99 16.33
CA GLU A 103 26.51 3.03 15.33
C GLU A 103 27.25 2.46 14.12
N SER A 104 26.57 2.18 12.99
CA SER A 104 27.16 2.29 11.62
C SER A 104 26.28 1.78 10.46
N ASP A 105 25.23 0.98 10.69
CA ASP A 105 24.76 0.10 9.60
C ASP A 105 23.43 0.48 8.91
N ILE A 106 22.79 1.59 9.28
CA ILE A 106 21.54 2.03 8.64
C ILE A 106 21.88 2.74 7.33
N SER A 107 21.74 2.04 6.21
CA SER A 107 22.24 2.51 4.91
C SER A 107 21.16 3.12 4.02
N LYS A 108 19.89 2.71 4.17
CA LYS A 108 18.83 3.09 3.23
C LYS A 108 17.46 3.15 3.91
N LEU A 109 16.84 4.32 3.83
CA LEU A 109 15.43 4.54 4.16
C LEU A 109 14.69 4.74 2.83
N LEU A 110 13.69 3.90 2.56
CA LEU A 110 12.76 4.15 1.46
C LEU A 110 11.49 4.76 2.03
N PHE A 111 11.04 5.79 1.33
CA PHE A 111 9.80 6.49 1.57
C PHE A 111 8.85 6.14 0.44
N GLY A 112 7.83 5.35 0.74
CA GLY A 112 6.76 4.99 -0.19
C GLY A 112 5.49 5.75 0.17
N ASN A 113 5.00 6.56 -0.75
CA ASN A 113 3.83 7.39 -0.52
C ASN A 113 2.62 6.85 -1.27
N SER A 114 1.53 6.66 -0.54
CA SER A 114 0.19 6.36 -1.06
C SER A 114 -0.76 7.49 -0.64
N LEU A 115 -1.89 7.61 -1.35
CA LEU A 115 -2.90 8.65 -1.16
C LEU A 115 -3.26 8.90 0.31
N ASN A 116 -3.39 7.84 1.12
CA ASN A 116 -3.70 7.97 2.55
C ASN A 116 -2.66 7.36 3.50
N ASN A 117 -1.55 6.85 2.95
CA ASN A 117 -0.62 6.02 3.72
C ASN A 117 0.82 6.34 3.35
N THR A 118 1.73 6.23 4.31
CA THR A 118 3.18 6.28 4.05
C THR A 118 3.85 5.03 4.57
N ASN A 119 4.56 4.36 3.67
CA ASN A 119 5.35 3.17 3.95
C ASN A 119 6.81 3.59 4.16
N LEU A 120 7.35 3.27 5.33
CA LEU A 120 8.74 3.50 5.69
C LEU A 120 9.46 2.15 5.78
N THR A 121 10.37 1.89 4.85
CA THR A 121 11.22 0.70 4.94
C THR A 121 12.65 1.09 5.27
N LEU A 122 13.22 0.46 6.30
CA LEU A 122 14.60 0.66 6.74
C LEU A 122 15.40 -0.60 6.46
N PHE A 123 16.48 -0.43 5.69
CA PHE A 123 17.45 -1.49 5.40
C PHE A 123 18.72 -1.28 6.21
N GLN A 124 19.25 -2.37 6.73
CA GLN A 124 20.61 -2.42 7.27
C GLN A 124 21.52 -3.05 6.21
N THR A 125 22.62 -2.37 5.87
CA THR A 125 23.69 -2.99 5.08
C THR A 125 24.63 -3.67 6.04
N GLN A 126 24.82 -4.97 5.89
CA GLN A 126 25.90 -5.68 6.55
C GLN A 126 27.18 -5.39 5.77
N GLN A 127 28.16 -4.72 6.39
CA GLN A 127 29.52 -4.69 5.86
C GLN A 127 30.15 -6.06 6.10
N ILE A 128 30.15 -6.91 5.08
CA ILE A 128 31.08 -8.05 5.02
C ILE A 128 32.13 -7.64 3.99
N GLU A 129 33.39 -7.50 4.44
CA GLU A 129 34.57 -7.52 3.57
C GLU A 129 34.56 -8.85 2.82
N GLU A 130 34.09 -8.83 1.58
CA GLU A 130 34.70 -9.48 0.41
C GLU A 130 33.76 -9.40 -0.79
N GLU A 131 34.36 -9.11 -1.94
CA GLU A 131 33.73 -9.04 -3.25
C GLU A 131 32.91 -10.31 -3.50
N PHE A 132 31.59 -10.16 -3.70
CA PHE A 132 30.63 -11.04 -4.40
C PHE A 132 29.36 -11.31 -3.55
N TYR A 133 28.40 -10.37 -3.51
CA TYR A 133 26.93 -10.54 -3.44
C TYR A 133 26.27 -9.19 -3.13
N SER A 134 25.69 -8.51 -4.12
CA SER A 134 25.05 -7.19 -3.95
C SER A 134 23.61 -7.25 -3.40
N GLN A 135 23.20 -8.28 -2.66
CA GLN A 135 21.78 -8.51 -2.33
C GLN A 135 21.45 -8.89 -0.87
N ASN A 136 22.41 -8.86 0.06
CA ASN A 136 22.15 -9.17 1.47
C ASN A 136 22.02 -7.92 2.36
N SER A 137 21.21 -6.92 1.95
CA SER A 137 20.69 -5.96 2.92
C SER A 137 19.50 -6.60 3.64
N LYS A 138 19.67 -6.96 4.91
CA LYS A 138 18.56 -7.48 5.72
C LYS A 138 17.56 -6.33 5.95
N LEU A 139 16.34 -6.47 5.44
CA LEU A 139 15.24 -5.55 5.75
C LEU A 139 14.90 -5.72 7.24
N ILE A 140 14.91 -4.63 7.99
CA ILE A 140 14.70 -4.69 9.45
C ILE A 140 13.33 -4.13 9.82
N TYR A 141 12.90 -3.07 9.16
CA TYR A 141 11.61 -2.45 9.42
C TYR A 141 10.88 -2.15 8.12
N ASN A 142 9.58 -2.44 8.09
CA ASN A 142 8.64 -2.05 7.06
C ASN A 142 7.34 -1.64 7.76
N GLU A 143 7.24 -0.35 8.07
CA GLU A 143 6.12 0.21 8.81
C GLU A 143 5.21 1.00 7.86
N ARG A 144 3.91 0.71 7.90
CA ARG A 144 2.87 1.47 7.19
C ARG A 144 2.16 2.37 8.18
N PHE A 145 2.15 3.67 7.90
CA PHE A 145 1.45 4.67 8.69
C PHE A 145 0.26 5.19 7.90
N GLU A 146 -0.91 5.13 8.51
CA GLU A 146 -2.16 5.62 7.94
C GLU A 146 -2.52 7.00 8.48
N PHE A 147 -3.02 7.85 7.59
CA PHE A 147 -3.57 9.15 7.96
C PHE A 147 -5.08 8.99 8.16
N ASP A 148 -5.51 8.82 9.40
CA ASP A 148 -6.96 8.69 9.70
C ASP A 148 -7.67 10.06 9.61
N ASP A 149 -6.97 11.15 9.97
CA ASP A 149 -7.50 12.51 9.92
C ASP A 149 -6.58 13.46 9.13
N VAL A 150 -7.19 14.36 8.36
CA VAL A 150 -6.51 15.47 7.67
C VAL A 150 -5.91 16.44 8.69
N SER A 151 -6.55 16.58 9.85
CA SER A 151 -6.24 17.61 10.85
C SER A 151 -5.02 17.31 11.72
N GLY A 152 -4.62 16.04 11.87
CA GLY A 152 -3.47 15.68 12.68
C GLY A 152 -3.04 14.23 12.51
N MET A 153 -1.79 13.95 12.86
CA MET A 153 -1.23 12.60 12.87
C MET A 153 -0.88 12.20 14.30
N GLU A 154 -1.32 11.01 14.73
CA GLU A 154 -1.08 10.51 16.09
C GLU A 154 0.34 9.97 16.25
N VAL A 155 1.30 10.87 16.49
CA VAL A 155 2.71 10.51 16.73
C VAL A 155 2.89 9.74 18.05
N GLY A 156 1.92 9.82 18.96
CA GLY A 156 1.98 9.20 20.29
C GLY A 156 2.14 7.68 20.24
N GLU A 157 1.40 6.99 19.36
CA GLU A 157 1.50 5.53 19.22
C GLU A 157 2.86 5.11 18.66
N VAL A 158 3.39 5.87 17.72
CA VAL A 158 4.71 5.63 17.10
C VAL A 158 5.83 5.76 18.13
N LEU A 159 5.71 6.74 19.03
CA LEU A 159 6.65 6.94 20.13
C LEU A 159 6.55 5.83 21.18
N GLN A 160 5.34 5.36 21.51
CA GLN A 160 5.13 4.23 22.42
C GLN A 160 5.70 2.92 21.86
N LYS A 161 5.65 2.72 20.54
CA LYS A 161 6.26 1.57 19.86
C LYS A 161 7.79 1.55 19.91
N GLY A 162 8.45 2.69 20.15
CA GLY A 162 9.90 2.77 20.26
C GLY A 162 10.66 2.48 18.95
N LEU A 163 10.10 2.90 17.81
CA LEU A 163 10.72 2.73 16.48
C LEU A 163 12.09 3.42 16.38
N PRO A 164 12.98 2.96 15.47
CA PRO A 164 14.31 3.54 15.33
C PRO A 164 14.26 5.03 14.95
N PHE A 165 15.26 5.78 15.41
CA PHE A 165 15.32 7.24 15.27
C PHE A 165 15.05 7.77 13.86
N PRO A 166 15.58 7.19 12.75
CA PRO A 166 15.30 7.68 11.40
C PRO A 166 13.80 7.64 11.04
N ILE A 167 13.07 6.61 11.47
CA ILE A 167 11.63 6.47 11.22
C ILE A 167 10.86 7.53 12.02
N LEU A 168 11.20 7.67 13.31
CA LEU A 168 10.59 8.69 14.17
C LEU A 168 10.80 10.11 13.61
N ARG A 169 11.97 10.37 13.04
CA ARG A 169 12.29 11.68 12.47
C ARG A 169 11.42 12.02 11.25
N VAL A 170 11.22 11.06 10.34
CA VAL A 170 10.34 11.25 9.17
C VAL A 170 8.89 11.48 9.62
N MET A 171 8.43 10.72 10.62
CA MET A 171 7.10 10.89 11.20
C MET A 171 6.92 12.24 11.87
N GLU A 172 7.91 12.72 12.60
CA GLU A 172 7.92 14.07 13.16
C GLU A 172 7.74 15.11 12.05
N TYR A 173 8.50 15.02 10.96
CA TYR A 173 8.38 15.94 9.82
C TYR A 173 7.00 15.91 9.15
N LEU A 174 6.37 14.74 9.01
CA LEU A 174 5.02 14.61 8.45
C LEU A 174 3.92 15.15 9.38
N SER A 175 4.14 15.12 10.69
CA SER A 175 3.18 15.61 11.70
C SER A 175 3.22 17.13 11.92
N VAL A 176 4.35 17.78 11.62
CA VAL A 176 4.56 19.18 11.98
C VAL A 176 3.76 20.10 11.06
N ASP A 177 2.78 20.80 11.66
CA ASP A 177 1.95 21.81 11.01
C ASP A 177 2.31 23.23 11.50
N ARG A 178 3.61 23.61 11.43
CA ARG A 178 4.09 24.94 11.88
C ARG A 178 4.36 25.89 10.70
N THR A 179 4.26 27.19 10.94
CA THR A 179 4.41 28.25 9.94
C THR A 179 5.75 28.14 9.20
N GLY A 180 5.70 27.67 7.95
CA GLY A 180 6.86 27.51 7.06
C GLY A 180 7.02 26.11 6.44
N PHE A 181 6.47 25.07 7.08
CA PHE A 181 6.52 23.68 6.59
C PHE A 181 5.13 23.04 6.73
N LEU A 182 4.32 23.11 5.68
CA LEU A 182 2.92 22.63 5.63
C LEU A 182 2.74 21.36 4.77
N TRP A 183 3.85 20.72 4.37
CA TRP A 183 3.86 19.66 3.36
C TRP A 183 3.07 18.44 3.82
N GLY A 184 3.17 18.05 5.09
CA GLY A 184 2.42 16.93 5.65
C GLY A 184 0.90 17.13 5.55
N LYS A 185 0.41 18.31 5.96
CA LYS A 185 -1.01 18.66 5.84
C LYS A 185 -1.49 18.77 4.39
N GLN A 186 -0.72 19.42 3.53
CA GLN A 186 -1.05 19.54 2.10
C GLN A 186 -1.15 18.16 1.45
N TYR A 187 -0.23 17.24 1.81
CA TYR A 187 -0.24 15.87 1.33
C TYR A 187 -1.49 15.10 1.77
N ARG A 188 -1.83 15.13 3.07
CA ARG A 188 -3.05 14.49 3.61
C ARG A 188 -4.32 15.04 2.96
N LEU A 189 -4.38 16.36 2.77
CA LEU A 189 -5.52 17.02 2.14
C LEU A 189 -5.65 16.65 0.65
N ALA A 190 -4.54 16.62 -0.09
CA ALA A 190 -4.51 16.17 -1.48
C ALA A 190 -5.00 14.73 -1.58
N GLY A 191 -4.50 13.85 -0.72
CA GLY A 191 -4.90 12.44 -0.59
C GLY A 191 -6.39 12.27 -0.32
N TYR A 192 -6.94 13.02 0.62
CA TYR A 192 -8.35 12.93 0.99
C TYR A 192 -9.31 13.26 -0.18
N TYR A 193 -9.08 14.38 -0.88
CA TYR A 193 -9.95 14.78 -1.99
C TYR A 193 -9.83 13.85 -3.20
N THR A 194 -8.64 13.32 -3.44
CA THR A 194 -8.37 12.42 -4.57
C THR A 194 -8.93 11.02 -4.31
N MET A 195 -8.81 10.53 -3.07
CA MET A 195 -9.51 9.34 -2.58
C MET A 195 -11.03 9.47 -2.80
N ALA A 196 -11.63 10.59 -2.40
CA ALA A 196 -13.07 10.81 -2.60
C ALA A 196 -13.46 10.82 -4.09
N ALA A 197 -12.64 11.42 -4.97
CA ALA A 197 -12.85 11.40 -6.41
C ALA A 197 -12.69 9.99 -7.02
N LEU A 198 -11.73 9.19 -6.54
CA LEU A 198 -11.54 7.80 -6.97
C LEU A 198 -12.68 6.89 -6.52
N TRP A 199 -13.22 7.08 -5.31
CA TRP A 199 -14.44 6.38 -4.88
C TRP A 199 -15.64 6.70 -5.77
N LEU A 200 -15.76 7.95 -6.23
CA LEU A 200 -16.78 8.34 -7.20
C LEU A 200 -16.56 7.65 -8.56
N ALA A 201 -15.31 7.60 -9.03
CA ALA A 201 -14.97 6.87 -10.26
C ALA A 201 -15.26 5.36 -10.12
N PHE A 202 -14.99 4.77 -8.96
CA PHE A 202 -15.32 3.37 -8.65
C PHE A 202 -16.83 3.12 -8.70
N ALA A 203 -17.64 4.03 -8.15
CA ALA A 203 -19.10 3.94 -8.24
C ALA A 203 -19.59 4.03 -9.70
N LEU A 204 -18.99 4.90 -10.52
CA LEU A 204 -19.29 4.97 -11.96
C LEU A 204 -18.86 3.72 -12.73
N TRP A 205 -17.78 3.08 -12.32
CA TRP A 205 -17.36 1.79 -12.87
C TRP A 205 -18.35 0.67 -12.52
N LEU A 206 -18.84 0.60 -11.28
CA LEU A 206 -19.92 -0.33 -10.90
C LEU A 206 -21.19 -0.08 -11.72
N LEU A 207 -21.54 1.20 -11.93
CA LEU A 207 -22.64 1.58 -12.80
C LEU A 207 -22.40 1.11 -14.24
N GLN A 208 -21.18 1.26 -14.76
CA GLN A 208 -20.78 0.78 -16.08
C GLN A 208 -21.00 -0.74 -16.24
N LEU A 209 -20.69 -1.54 -15.22
CA LEU A 209 -20.95 -2.99 -15.21
C LEU A 209 -22.45 -3.32 -15.28
N ILE A 210 -23.28 -2.58 -14.53
CA ILE A 210 -24.74 -2.76 -14.55
C ILE A 210 -25.30 -2.45 -15.95
N PHE A 211 -24.83 -1.36 -16.57
CA PHE A 211 -25.26 -0.98 -17.92
C PHE A 211 -24.77 -1.94 -19.01
N LEU A 212 -23.60 -2.58 -18.82
CA LEU A 212 -23.14 -3.64 -19.72
C LEU A 212 -24.15 -4.80 -19.78
N CYS A 213 -24.79 -5.14 -18.65
CA CYS A 213 -25.81 -6.18 -18.57
C CYS A 213 -27.19 -5.71 -19.06
N ALA A 214 -27.62 -4.49 -18.68
CA ALA A 214 -28.98 -4.02 -18.95
C ALA A 214 -29.14 -3.32 -20.31
N VAL A 215 -28.26 -2.38 -20.65
CA VAL A 215 -28.37 -1.51 -21.85
C VAL A 215 -26.99 -1.27 -22.47
N PRO A 216 -26.50 -2.18 -23.34
CA PRO A 216 -25.17 -2.08 -23.95
C PRO A 216 -24.97 -0.81 -24.81
N SER A 217 -26.07 -0.23 -25.32
CA SER A 217 -26.02 0.99 -26.14
C SER A 217 -25.45 2.20 -25.40
N LYS A 218 -25.61 2.28 -24.07
CA LYS A 218 -25.16 3.43 -23.26
C LYS A 218 -23.81 3.20 -22.56
N PHE A 219 -23.26 2.00 -22.66
CA PHE A 219 -22.00 1.61 -22.04
C PHE A 219 -20.85 2.58 -22.39
N GLY A 220 -20.70 2.94 -23.66
CA GLY A 220 -19.64 3.84 -24.10
C GLY A 220 -19.72 5.24 -23.49
N GLN A 221 -20.93 5.76 -23.27
CA GLN A 221 -21.11 7.09 -22.67
C GLN A 221 -20.69 7.08 -21.19
N ILE A 222 -21.12 6.06 -20.44
CA ILE A 222 -20.79 5.91 -19.02
C ILE A 222 -19.29 5.66 -18.83
N SER A 223 -18.68 4.84 -19.71
CA SER A 223 -17.24 4.59 -19.68
C SER A 223 -16.42 5.87 -19.91
N LEU A 224 -16.88 6.78 -20.78
CA LEU A 224 -16.22 8.08 -20.96
C LEU A 224 -16.36 8.97 -19.73
N PHE A 225 -17.54 9.00 -19.10
CA PHE A 225 -17.73 9.72 -17.84
C PHE A 225 -16.81 9.18 -16.73
N CYS A 226 -16.70 7.85 -16.60
CA CYS A 226 -15.80 7.21 -15.65
C CYS A 226 -14.32 7.61 -15.90
N GLY A 227 -13.90 7.66 -17.17
CA GLY A 227 -12.56 8.11 -17.54
C GLY A 227 -12.31 9.58 -17.21
N LEU A 228 -13.28 10.45 -17.50
CA LEU A 228 -13.20 11.88 -17.16
C LEU A 228 -13.11 12.11 -15.65
N THR A 229 -13.86 11.36 -14.85
CA THR A 229 -13.78 11.44 -13.39
C THR A 229 -12.44 10.95 -12.84
N SER A 230 -11.82 9.95 -13.48
CA SER A 230 -10.46 9.51 -13.12
C SER A 230 -9.42 10.60 -13.42
N LEU A 231 -9.48 11.22 -14.60
CA LEU A 231 -8.59 12.34 -14.95
C LEU A 231 -8.80 13.56 -14.05
N PHE A 232 -10.05 13.79 -13.62
CA PHE A 232 -10.35 14.83 -12.64
C PHE A 232 -9.67 14.54 -11.30
N ALA A 233 -9.67 13.29 -10.83
CA ALA A 233 -8.95 12.89 -9.62
C ALA A 233 -7.44 13.20 -9.74
N ASP A 234 -6.82 12.86 -10.87
CA ASP A 234 -5.40 13.16 -11.12
C ASP A 234 -5.12 14.68 -11.10
N CYS A 235 -6.03 15.46 -11.67
CA CYS A 235 -5.93 16.92 -11.69
C CYS A 235 -6.08 17.53 -10.28
N VAL A 236 -6.96 16.97 -9.44
CA VAL A 236 -7.11 17.38 -8.03
C VAL A 236 -5.82 17.08 -7.26
N TYR A 237 -5.21 15.91 -7.47
CA TYR A 237 -3.94 15.55 -6.83
C TYR A 237 -2.82 16.52 -7.24
N ALA A 238 -2.69 16.77 -8.55
CA ALA A 238 -1.66 17.66 -9.09
C ALA A 238 -1.84 19.13 -8.66
N TRP A 239 -3.08 19.58 -8.44
CA TRP A 239 -3.36 20.92 -7.95
C TRP A 239 -3.07 21.07 -6.46
N ALA A 240 -3.43 20.08 -5.65
CA ALA A 240 -3.25 20.12 -4.21
C ALA A 240 -1.78 19.96 -3.76
N ASN A 241 -0.91 19.45 -4.63
CA ASN A 241 0.52 19.26 -4.38
C ASN A 241 1.42 20.41 -4.93
N LYS A 242 0.85 21.58 -5.18
CA LYS A 242 1.59 22.82 -5.52
C LYS A 242 1.79 23.72 -4.31
#